data_AF-A0A358N8T3-F1
#
_entry.id   AF-A0A358N8T3-F1
#
_cell.length_a   1.000
_cell.length_b   1.000
_cell.length_c   1.000
_cell.angle_alpha   90.00
_cell.angle_beta   90.00
_cell.angle_gamma   90.00
#
_symmetry.space_group_name_H-M   'P 1'
#
loop_
_entity.id
_entity.type
_entity.pdbx_description
1 polymer ?
#
loop_
_entity_poly.entity_id
_entity_poly.type
_entity_poly.pdbx_seq_one_letter_code
_entity_poly.pdbx_strand_id
1 'polypeptide(L)'
;MDVTIHSIDRPVDSPKLINLGVEIGDSPITRYRATFDDSDSAITCCEIESDLFMSLSNIAHSKYAKCTVFQIELMEIIKAFLKQEFDLELPVKLGTTKYCTLKPSLLGIAYNKCRYYLTTFLWKIGVNRPNRMIAPKRDNAG
;
A
#
# COMPACT_ATOMS: atom_id res chain seq x y z
N MET A 1 -9.91 -6.87 -9.14
CA MET A 1 -9.36 -7.56 -7.96
C MET A 1 -9.56 -6.68 -6.76
N ASP A 2 -10.33 -7.15 -5.79
CA ASP A 2 -10.73 -6.40 -4.61
C ASP A 2 -9.94 -6.85 -3.39
N VAL A 3 -9.81 -5.97 -2.40
CA VAL A 3 -9.09 -6.27 -1.17
C VAL A 3 -9.97 -5.88 0.00
N THR A 4 -10.17 -6.81 0.92
CA THR A 4 -11.07 -6.65 2.06
C THR A 4 -10.34 -7.05 3.34
N ILE A 5 -10.41 -6.20 4.36
CA ILE A 5 -9.90 -6.47 5.70
C ILE A 5 -11.07 -6.95 6.55
N HIS A 6 -10.99 -8.18 7.03
CA HIS A 6 -12.05 -8.84 7.80
C HIS A 6 -11.87 -8.72 9.30
N SER A 7 -10.62 -8.76 9.77
CA SER A 7 -10.32 -8.66 11.20
C SER A 7 -9.04 -7.87 11.43
N ILE A 8 -9.02 -7.15 12.55
CA ILE A 8 -7.85 -6.45 13.07
C ILE A 8 -7.78 -6.79 14.55
N ASP A 9 -6.74 -7.51 14.93
CA ASP A 9 -6.56 -8.00 16.31
C ASP A 9 -5.23 -7.51 16.87
N ARG A 10 -5.23 -7.07 18.12
CA ARG A 10 -4.01 -6.73 18.85
C ARG A 10 -3.72 -7.78 19.93
N PRO A 11 -2.67 -8.61 19.79
CA PRO A 11 -2.32 -9.58 20.81
C PRO A 11 -1.94 -8.88 22.13
N VAL A 12 -2.39 -9.43 23.25
CA VAL A 12 -2.14 -8.90 24.60
C VAL A 12 -0.64 -8.94 24.92
N ASP A 13 0.05 -9.98 24.47
CA ASP A 13 1.47 -10.23 24.76
C ASP A 13 2.43 -9.33 23.97
N SER A 14 1.95 -8.62 22.95
CA SER A 14 2.79 -7.79 22.08
C SER A 14 1.98 -6.61 21.54
N PRO A 15 1.82 -5.54 22.34
CA PRO A 15 0.92 -4.44 22.01
C PRO A 15 1.34 -3.63 20.76
N LYS A 16 2.57 -3.82 20.30
CA LYS A 16 3.09 -3.21 19.06
C LYS A 16 2.75 -4.01 17.80
N LEU A 17 2.40 -5.29 17.94
CA LEU A 17 2.02 -6.15 16.82
C LEU A 17 0.51 -6.03 16.58
N ILE A 18 0.13 -6.09 15.31
CA ILE A 18 -1.24 -6.04 14.83
C ILE A 18 -1.41 -7.20 13.85
N ASN A 19 -2.42 -8.02 14.05
CA ASN A 19 -2.76 -9.10 13.14
C ASN A 19 -3.93 -8.65 12.26
N LEU A 20 -3.77 -8.81 10.96
CA LEU A 20 -4.74 -8.42 9.94
C LEU A 20 -5.27 -9.66 9.24
N GLY A 21 -6.58 -9.89 9.25
CA GLY A 21 -7.22 -10.88 8.38
C GLY A 21 -7.59 -10.22 7.05
N VAL A 22 -6.89 -10.56 5.97
CA VAL A 22 -7.05 -9.93 4.66
C VAL A 22 -7.48 -10.95 3.61
N GLU A 23 -8.49 -10.59 2.81
CA GLU A 23 -8.93 -11.30 1.63
C GLU A 23 -8.53 -10.51 0.37
N ILE A 24 -7.92 -11.18 -0.61
CA ILE A 24 -7.45 -10.57 -1.85
C ILE A 24 -8.05 -11.32 -3.05
N GLY A 25 -8.96 -10.67 -3.77
CA GLY A 25 -9.71 -11.28 -4.87
C GLY A 25 -10.58 -12.43 -4.36
N ASP A 26 -10.45 -13.60 -4.98
CA ASP A 26 -11.17 -14.82 -4.60
C ASP A 26 -10.32 -15.74 -3.69
N SER A 27 -9.23 -15.21 -3.13
CA SER A 27 -8.32 -15.97 -2.26
C SER A 27 -8.91 -16.07 -0.85
N PRO A 28 -8.69 -17.18 -0.11
CA PRO A 28 -9.15 -17.30 1.26
C PRO A 28 -8.51 -16.24 2.17
N ILE A 29 -9.22 -15.89 3.26
CA ILE A 29 -8.74 -14.94 4.27
C ILE A 29 -7.40 -15.41 4.82
N THR A 30 -6.37 -14.58 4.63
CA THR A 30 -5.01 -14.84 5.08
C THR A 30 -4.63 -13.86 6.18
N ARG A 31 -3.92 -14.34 7.20
CA ARG A 31 -3.47 -13.49 8.31
C ARG A 31 -2.09 -12.93 8.01
N TYR A 32 -1.97 -11.62 8.12
CA TYR A 32 -0.72 -10.88 7.99
C TYR A 32 -0.41 -10.12 9.27
N ARG A 33 0.87 -9.84 9.49
CA ARG A 33 1.33 -9.00 10.61
C ARG A 33 1.63 -7.58 10.16
N ALA A 34 1.36 -6.67 11.07
CA ALA A 34 1.69 -5.26 10.94
C ALA A 34 2.21 -4.70 12.27
N THR A 35 3.00 -3.65 12.19
CA THR A 35 3.38 -2.78 13.31
C THR A 35 2.94 -1.36 12.99
N PHE A 36 2.66 -0.60 14.04
CA PHE A 36 2.27 0.79 13.92
C PHE A 36 3.01 1.61 14.96
N ASP A 37 3.72 2.65 14.49
CA ASP A 37 4.43 3.59 15.33
C ASP A 37 3.88 5.00 15.10
N ASP A 38 3.34 5.59 16.17
CA ASP A 38 2.81 6.96 16.24
C ASP A 38 3.49 7.71 17.40
N SER A 39 4.71 7.29 17.77
CA SER A 39 5.49 7.94 18.83
C SER A 39 5.95 9.35 18.43
N ASP A 40 6.08 9.62 17.13
CA ASP A 40 6.36 10.95 16.57
C ASP A 40 5.15 11.45 15.79
N SER A 41 4.56 12.56 16.23
CA SER A 41 3.40 13.18 15.56
C SER A 41 3.73 13.73 14.17
N ALA A 42 5.02 13.90 13.84
CA ALA A 42 5.49 14.29 12.52
C ALA A 42 5.67 13.09 11.58
N ILE A 43 5.87 11.87 12.12
CA ILE A 43 6.20 10.68 11.35
C ILE A 43 5.37 9.50 11.86
N THR A 44 4.19 9.31 11.27
CA THR A 44 3.42 8.08 11.45
C THR A 44 3.95 7.00 10.49
N CYS A 45 4.36 5.85 11.01
CA CYS A 45 4.84 4.73 10.22
C CYS A 45 4.02 3.45 10.49
N CYS A 46 3.67 2.74 9.42
CA CYS A 46 3.06 1.41 9.49
C CYS A 46 3.89 0.45 8.65
N GLU A 47 4.46 -0.57 9.29
CA GLU A 47 5.15 -1.65 8.59
C GLU A 47 4.21 -2.85 8.51
N ILE A 48 4.10 -3.45 7.34
CA ILE A 48 3.30 -4.65 7.10
C ILE A 48 4.19 -5.72 6.48
N GLU A 49 3.80 -6.99 6.58
CA GLU A 49 4.51 -8.08 5.92
C GLU A 49 4.71 -7.82 4.43
N SER A 50 5.90 -8.18 3.92
CA SER A 50 6.34 -7.89 2.55
C SER A 50 5.37 -8.38 1.49
N ASP A 51 4.75 -9.54 1.72
CA ASP A 51 3.87 -10.19 0.76
C ASP A 51 2.57 -9.42 0.60
N LEU A 52 2.00 -8.94 1.71
CA LEU A 52 0.85 -8.04 1.70
C LEU A 52 1.24 -6.69 1.08
N PHE A 53 2.42 -6.14 1.42
CA PHE A 53 2.89 -4.88 0.86
C PHE A 53 2.98 -4.90 -0.66
N MET A 54 3.61 -5.95 -1.21
CA MET A 54 3.79 -6.11 -2.64
C MET A 54 2.45 -6.34 -3.34
N SER A 55 1.58 -7.17 -2.76
CA SER A 55 0.25 -7.45 -3.31
C SER A 55 -0.60 -6.18 -3.40
N LEU A 56 -0.69 -5.42 -2.30
CA LEU A 56 -1.41 -4.15 -2.26
C LEU A 56 -0.83 -3.13 -3.24
N SER A 57 0.50 -3.02 -3.33
CA SER A 57 1.18 -2.11 -4.25
C SER A 57 0.87 -2.43 -5.71
N ASN A 58 0.89 -3.71 -6.08
CA ASN A 58 0.58 -4.17 -7.44
C ASN A 58 -0.88 -3.89 -7.80
N ILE A 59 -1.81 -4.19 -6.90
CA ILE A 59 -3.25 -3.96 -7.15
C ILE A 59 -3.53 -2.46 -7.24
N ALA A 60 -3.00 -1.65 -6.32
CA ALA A 60 -3.14 -0.20 -6.33
C ALA A 60 -2.54 0.43 -7.59
N HIS A 61 -1.38 -0.07 -8.06
CA HIS A 61 -0.80 0.35 -9.32
C HIS A 61 -1.72 0.02 -10.50
N SER A 62 -2.26 -1.19 -10.57
CA SER A 62 -3.16 -1.60 -11.67
C SER A 62 -4.44 -0.76 -11.73
N LYS A 63 -5.02 -0.44 -10.56
CA LYS A 63 -6.27 0.33 -10.45
C LYS A 63 -6.08 1.82 -10.63
N TYR A 64 -5.04 2.40 -10.02
CA TYR A 64 -4.91 3.85 -9.87
C TYR A 64 -3.62 4.44 -10.45
N ALA A 65 -2.76 3.62 -11.06
CA ALA A 65 -1.41 3.98 -11.49
C ALA A 65 -0.55 4.57 -10.34
N LYS A 66 -0.89 4.25 -9.08
CA LYS A 66 -0.22 4.75 -7.88
C LYS A 66 -0.19 3.66 -6.80
N CYS A 67 1.01 3.18 -6.45
CA CYS A 67 1.20 2.05 -5.54
C CYS A 67 0.82 2.36 -4.08
N THR A 68 0.85 3.64 -3.69
CA THR A 68 0.73 4.05 -2.29
C THR A 68 -0.72 4.17 -1.80
N VAL A 69 -1.71 4.10 -2.68
CA VAL A 69 -3.13 4.39 -2.32
C VAL A 69 -3.61 3.43 -1.23
N PHE A 70 -3.45 2.13 -1.46
CA PHE A 70 -3.87 1.11 -0.48
C PHE A 70 -3.00 1.07 0.77
N GLN A 71 -1.73 1.45 0.68
CA GLN A 71 -0.85 1.54 1.85
C GLN A 71 -1.31 2.64 2.81
N ILE A 72 -1.64 3.80 2.26
CA ILE A 72 -2.15 4.94 3.04
C ILE A 72 -3.52 4.60 3.63
N GLU A 73 -4.42 4.01 2.86
CA GLU A 73 -5.75 3.62 3.35
C GLU A 73 -5.67 2.57 4.46
N LEU A 74 -4.80 1.56 4.32
CA LEU A 74 -4.57 0.56 5.36
C LEU A 74 -4.01 1.20 6.64
N MET A 75 -3.05 2.12 6.51
CA MET A 75 -2.48 2.84 7.65
C MET A 75 -3.55 3.66 8.40
N GLU A 76 -4.43 4.37 7.69
CA GLU A 76 -5.53 5.13 8.29
C GLU A 76 -6.55 4.21 8.99
N ILE A 77 -6.87 3.04 8.42
CA ILE A 77 -7.74 2.05 9.05
C ILE A 77 -7.13 1.52 10.35
N ILE A 78 -5.83 1.17 10.33
CA ILE A 78 -5.12 0.71 11.53
C ILE A 78 -5.07 1.81 12.60
N LYS A 79 -4.82 3.06 12.19
CA LYS A 79 -4.83 4.22 13.08
C LYS A 79 -6.21 4.43 13.73
N ALA A 80 -7.28 4.36 12.96
CA ALA A 80 -8.66 4.47 13.47
C ALA A 80 -8.97 3.35 14.47
N PHE A 81 -8.54 2.12 14.19
CA PHE A 81 -8.66 0.98 15.10
C PHE A 81 -7.92 1.23 16.42
N LEU A 82 -6.66 1.67 16.36
CA LEU A 82 -5.83 1.90 17.54
C LEU A 82 -6.33 3.06 18.41
N LYS A 83 -6.93 4.08 17.80
CA LYS A 83 -7.55 5.22 18.49
C LYS A 83 -8.95 4.91 19.03
N GLN A 84 -9.46 3.69 18.82
CA GLN A 84 -10.81 3.28 19.18
C GLN A 84 -11.87 4.24 18.61
N GLU A 85 -11.68 4.68 17.37
CA GLU A 85 -12.69 5.47 16.67
C GLU A 85 -13.94 4.61 16.47
N PHE A 86 -15.09 5.09 17.00
CA PHE A 86 -16.34 4.33 17.09
C PHE A 86 -16.94 3.92 15.74
N ASP A 87 -16.45 4.46 14.62
CA ASP A 87 -17.03 4.25 13.30
C ASP A 87 -16.28 3.25 12.41
N LEU A 88 -15.34 2.46 12.95
CA LEU A 88 -14.66 1.43 12.17
C LEU A 88 -15.49 0.14 12.13
N GLU A 89 -16.27 -0.04 11.06
CA GLU A 89 -17.02 -1.26 10.79
C GLU A 89 -16.18 -2.24 9.95
N LEU A 90 -16.02 -3.48 10.45
CA LEU A 90 -15.39 -4.59 9.72
C LEU A 90 -16.47 -5.58 9.25
N PRO A 91 -16.35 -6.20 8.05
CA PRO A 91 -15.22 -6.11 7.12
C PRO A 91 -15.18 -4.80 6.32
N VAL A 92 -13.98 -4.30 6.03
CA VAL A 92 -13.77 -3.02 5.33
C VAL A 92 -13.04 -3.23 4.00
N LYS A 93 -13.56 -2.64 2.92
CA LYS A 93 -13.06 -2.85 1.54
C LYS A 93 -12.16 -1.70 1.07
N LEU A 94 -10.90 -2.00 0.77
CA LEU A 94 -9.94 -1.00 0.29
C LEU A 94 -10.35 -0.44 -1.08
N GLY A 95 -10.09 0.86 -1.28
CA GLY A 95 -10.37 1.62 -2.49
C GLY A 95 -11.79 2.17 -2.59
N THR A 96 -12.65 1.85 -1.62
CA THR A 96 -14.06 2.29 -1.59
C THR A 96 -14.45 3.03 -0.32
N THR A 97 -13.59 3.04 0.70
CA THR A 97 -13.98 3.51 2.03
C THR A 97 -13.75 5.00 2.23
N LYS A 98 -14.34 5.55 3.30
CA LYS A 98 -14.09 6.90 3.81
C LYS A 98 -12.61 7.18 4.10
N TYR A 99 -11.83 6.13 4.34
CA TYR A 99 -10.38 6.21 4.62
C TYR A 99 -9.53 6.37 3.35
N CYS A 100 -10.12 6.28 2.16
CA CYS A 100 -9.45 6.56 0.89
C CYS A 100 -9.23 8.07 0.73
N THR A 101 -8.16 8.57 1.37
CA THR A 101 -7.77 10.00 1.38
C THR A 101 -7.27 10.47 0.01
N LEU A 102 -6.71 9.56 -0.79
CA LEU A 102 -6.28 9.81 -2.16
C LEU A 102 -7.35 9.34 -3.15
N LYS A 103 -8.44 10.09 -3.32
CA LYS A 103 -9.32 9.90 -4.48
C LYS A 103 -8.54 10.24 -5.75
N PRO A 104 -8.16 9.25 -6.58
CA PRO A 104 -7.41 9.56 -7.78
C PRO A 104 -8.38 10.20 -8.78
N SER A 105 -8.12 11.45 -9.16
CA SER A 105 -8.93 12.14 -10.17
C SER A 105 -8.81 11.40 -11.51
N LEU A 106 -9.91 11.28 -12.26
CA LEU A 106 -9.89 10.64 -13.58
C LEU A 106 -8.84 11.28 -14.51
N LEU A 107 -8.71 12.61 -14.43
CA LEU A 107 -7.67 13.36 -15.13
C LEU A 107 -6.26 13.01 -14.64
N GLY A 108 -6.06 12.81 -13.34
CA GLY A 108 -4.78 12.38 -12.76
C GLY A 108 -4.40 10.96 -13.16
N ILE A 109 -5.37 10.04 -13.22
CA ILE A 109 -5.17 8.67 -13.71
C ILE A 109 -4.77 8.70 -15.19
N ALA A 110 -5.50 9.47 -16.01
CA ALA A 110 -5.21 9.64 -17.44
C ALA A 110 -3.83 10.27 -17.64
N TYR A 111 -3.49 11.31 -16.88
CA TYR A 111 -2.17 11.95 -16.92
C TYR A 111 -1.06 10.99 -16.51
N ASN A 112 -1.21 10.23 -15.42
CA ASN A 112 -0.20 9.27 -14.97
C ASN A 112 0.00 8.14 -15.99
N LYS A 113 -1.09 7.62 -16.58
CA LYS A 113 -1.01 6.63 -17.66
C LYS A 113 -0.32 7.21 -18.90
N CYS A 114 -0.74 8.40 -19.34
CA CYS A 114 -0.16 9.07 -20.50
C CYS A 114 1.33 9.36 -20.28
N ARG A 115 1.70 9.88 -19.10
CA ARG A 115 3.09 10.09 -18.69
C ARG A 115 3.88 8.79 -18.70
N TYR A 116 3.35 7.69 -18.14
CA TYR A 116 4.02 6.39 -18.13
C TYR A 116 4.30 5.89 -19.55
N TYR A 117 3.29 5.90 -20.42
CA TYR A 117 3.44 5.48 -21.81
C TYR A 117 4.40 6.40 -22.57
N LEU A 118 4.30 7.71 -22.37
CA LEU A 118 5.20 8.69 -22.98
C LEU A 118 6.64 8.49 -22.49
N THR A 119 6.88 8.30 -21.20
CA THR A 119 8.22 8.01 -20.67
C THR A 119 8.78 6.69 -21.18
N THR A 120 7.94 5.66 -21.28
CA THR A 120 8.36 4.35 -21.81
C THR A 120 8.66 4.44 -23.31
N PHE A 121 7.88 5.23 -24.05
CA PHE A 121 8.12 5.52 -25.47
C PHE A 121 9.42 6.31 -25.64
N LEU A 122 9.60 7.42 -24.92
CA LEU A 122 10.81 8.24 -24.88
C LEU A 122 12.05 7.41 -24.50
N TRP A 123 11.90 6.41 -23.63
CA TRP A 123 12.95 5.45 -23.29
C TRP A 123 13.27 4.52 -24.47
N LYS A 124 12.26 3.95 -25.13
CA LYS A 124 12.44 3.09 -26.32
C LYS A 124 13.12 3.82 -27.48
N ILE A 125 12.85 5.12 -27.66
CA ILE A 125 13.49 5.95 -28.69
C ILE A 125 14.81 6.58 -28.23
N GLY A 126 15.27 6.28 -27.02
CA GLY A 126 16.60 6.67 -26.52
C GLY A 126 16.75 8.12 -26.07
N VAL A 127 15.66 8.90 -26.00
CA VAL A 127 15.68 10.33 -25.65
C VAL A 127 15.80 10.55 -24.13
N ASN A 128 15.37 9.58 -23.32
CA ASN A 128 15.39 9.71 -21.86
C ASN A 128 15.90 8.42 -21.21
N ARG A 129 17.22 8.18 -21.30
CA ARG A 129 17.86 7.10 -20.53
C ARG A 129 17.87 7.53 -19.05
N PRO A 130 17.26 6.77 -18.12
CA PRO A 130 17.41 7.08 -16.71
C PRO A 130 18.90 7.05 -16.36
N ASN A 131 19.36 8.01 -15.56
CA ASN A 131 20.70 7.99 -15.00
C ASN A 131 20.92 6.62 -14.35
N ARG A 132 22.03 5.95 -14.67
CA ARG A 132 22.46 4.66 -14.10
C ARG A 132 22.83 4.82 -12.61
N MET A 133 21.88 5.19 -11.77
CA MET A 133 21.93 5.10 -10.32
C MET A 133 20.65 4.36 -9.97
N ILE A 134 20.60 3.03 -9.91
CA ILE A 134 21.33 2.15 -9.00
C ILE A 134 21.44 0.79 -9.72
N ALA A 135 22.64 0.40 -10.14
CA ALA A 135 22.96 -1.01 -10.21
C ALA A 135 23.29 -1.44 -8.76
N PRO A 136 22.71 -2.53 -8.21
CA PRO A 136 23.34 -3.12 -7.05
C PRO A 136 24.79 -3.40 -7.46
N LYS A 137 25.75 -2.88 -6.70
CA LYS A 137 27.14 -3.34 -6.83
C LYS A 137 27.09 -4.85 -6.68
N ARG A 138 27.23 -5.56 -7.80
CA ARG A 138 27.79 -6.91 -7.77
C ARG A 138 29.23 -6.71 -7.33
N ASP A 139 29.46 -6.79 -6.04
CA ASP A 139 30.79 -7.09 -5.53
C ASP A 139 31.08 -8.55 -5.91
N ASN A 140 31.64 -8.74 -7.10
CA ASN A 140 32.42 -9.91 -7.44
C ASN A 140 33.87 -9.45 -7.58
N ALA A 141 34.64 -9.59 -6.50
CA ALA A 141 36.10 -9.80 -6.47
C ALA A 141 36.51 -9.90 -4.98
N GLY A 142 37.00 -11.02 -4.45
CA GLY A 142 37.45 -12.24 -5.09
C GLY A 142 37.61 -13.40 -4.10
#